data_AF-A0A8S3WP63-F1
#
_entry.id   AF-A0A8S3WP63-F1
#
_cell.length_a   1.000
_cell.length_b   1.000
_cell.length_c   1.000
_cell.angle_alpha   90.00
_cell.angle_beta   90.00
_cell.angle_gamma   90.00
#
_symmetry.space_group_name_H-M   'P 1'
#
loop_
_entity.id
_entity.type
_entity.pdbx_description
1 polymer ?
#
loop_
_entity_poly.entity_id
_entity_poly.type
_entity_poly.pdbx_seq_one_letter_code
_entity_poly.pdbx_strand_id
1 'polypeptide(L)'
;MINYDLNGVSVNNGRHTSELIIGKAEPRHAGNYTCVPANAKAASVTVHVVQSETPAAMQHGNSSVTKTRIHCFTQTLIALASLILIFKLKYQEFG
;
A
#
# COMPACT_ATOMS: atom_id res chain seq x y z
N MET A 1 -47.28 -7.59 -3.16
CA MET A 1 -45.91 -7.40 -2.65
C MET A 1 -44.98 -7.82 -3.78
N ILE A 2 -44.22 -6.88 -4.36
CA ILE A 2 -43.32 -7.17 -5.49
C ILE A 2 -41.97 -7.56 -4.89
N ASN A 3 -41.56 -8.80 -5.11
CA ASN A 3 -40.29 -9.34 -4.67
C ASN A 3 -39.20 -8.94 -5.68
N TYR A 4 -38.15 -8.25 -5.23
CA TYR A 4 -37.04 -7.76 -6.08
C TYR A 4 -35.78 -8.64 -5.97
N ASP A 5 -35.92 -9.86 -5.46
CA ASP A 5 -34.80 -10.76 -5.22
C ASP A 5 -34.27 -11.35 -6.53
N LEU A 6 -33.38 -10.60 -7.17
CA LEU A 6 -32.59 -11.01 -8.32
C LEU A 6 -31.13 -10.72 -7.99
N ASN A 7 -30.30 -11.76 -7.97
CA ASN A 7 -28.83 -11.68 -7.88
C ASN A 7 -28.27 -11.15 -6.55
N GLY A 8 -28.87 -11.50 -5.39
CA GLY A 8 -28.32 -11.16 -4.08
C GLY A 8 -28.54 -9.70 -3.66
N VAL A 9 -29.49 -9.03 -4.31
CA VAL A 9 -30.02 -7.73 -3.92
C VAL A 9 -31.39 -7.95 -3.30
N SER A 10 -31.58 -7.55 -2.05
CA SER A 10 -32.86 -7.67 -1.35
C SER A 10 -33.28 -6.35 -0.72
N VAL A 11 -34.59 -6.14 -0.64
CA VAL A 11 -35.17 -4.95 -0.02
C VAL A 11 -36.03 -5.37 1.16
N ASN A 12 -35.64 -4.96 2.35
CA ASN A 12 -36.39 -5.18 3.58
C ASN A 12 -37.18 -3.92 3.93
N ASN A 13 -38.50 -4.05 4.09
CA ASN A 13 -39.39 -2.94 4.40
C ASN A 13 -39.82 -3.03 5.88
N GLY A 14 -39.41 -2.03 6.66
CA GLY A 14 -39.91 -1.79 8.01
C GLY A 14 -41.13 -0.87 8.01
N ARG A 15 -41.62 -0.53 9.21
CA ARG A 15 -42.79 0.36 9.39
C ARG A 15 -42.56 1.79 8.86
N HIS A 16 -41.33 2.30 8.98
CA HIS A 16 -40.96 3.66 8.55
C HIS A 16 -39.63 3.69 7.79
N THR A 17 -39.07 2.53 7.47
CA THR A 17 -37.74 2.38 6.89
C THR A 17 -37.77 1.39 5.74
N SER A 18 -36.91 1.59 4.75
CA SER A 18 -36.64 0.62 3.69
C SER A 18 -35.13 0.41 3.68
N GLU A 19 -34.70 -0.84 3.71
CA GLU A 19 -33.30 -1.24 3.73
C GLU A 19 -32.98 -2.02 2.47
N LEU A 20 -31.97 -1.57 1.72
CA LEU A 20 -31.45 -2.25 0.54
C LEU A 20 -30.17 -3.00 0.92
N ILE A 21 -30.15 -4.31 0.71
CA ILE A 21 -29.03 -5.19 1.07
C ILE A 21 -28.46 -5.78 -0.22
N ILE A 22 -27.14 -5.67 -0.40
CA ILE A 22 -26.40 -6.26 -1.51
C ILE A 22 -25.37 -7.22 -0.92
N GLY A 23 -25.61 -8.53 -1.02
CA GLY A 23 -24.81 -9.54 -0.33
C GLY A 23 -23.36 -9.62 -0.83
N LYS A 24 -23.14 -9.41 -2.13
CA LYS A 24 -21.81 -9.36 -2.75
C LYS A 24 -21.68 -8.12 -3.63
N ALA A 25 -21.02 -7.09 -3.13
CA ALA A 25 -20.78 -5.88 -3.90
C ALA A 25 -19.84 -6.16 -5.09
N GLU A 26 -20.23 -5.69 -6.26
CA GLU A 26 -19.48 -5.78 -7.53
C GLU A 26 -19.50 -4.40 -8.17
N PRO A 27 -18.57 -4.06 -9.09
CA PRO A 27 -18.57 -2.75 -9.74
C PRO A 27 -19.90 -2.39 -10.42
N ARG A 28 -20.67 -3.38 -10.89
CA ARG A 28 -22.03 -3.20 -11.45
C ARG A 28 -23.06 -2.67 -10.44
N HIS A 29 -22.79 -2.82 -9.15
CA HIS A 29 -23.63 -2.32 -8.05
C HIS A 29 -23.27 -0.87 -7.69
N ALA A 30 -22.29 -0.23 -8.33
CA ALA A 30 -22.05 1.20 -8.17
C ALA A 30 -23.13 2.02 -8.88
N GLY A 31 -23.52 3.15 -8.30
CA GLY A 31 -24.56 4.00 -8.88
C GLY A 31 -25.23 4.93 -7.89
N ASN A 32 -26.25 5.63 -8.36
CA ASN A 32 -27.08 6.50 -7.54
C ASN A 32 -28.32 5.73 -7.06
N TYR A 33 -28.39 5.51 -5.75
CA TYR A 33 -29.51 4.85 -5.09
C TYR A 33 -30.44 5.91 -4.52
N THR A 34 -31.70 5.87 -4.94
CA THR A 34 -32.73 6.81 -4.49
C THR A 34 -33.80 6.08 -3.69
N CYS A 35 -34.02 6.54 -2.47
CA CYS A 35 -35.18 6.16 -1.68
C CYS A 35 -36.35 7.07 -2.02
N VAL A 36 -37.50 6.49 -2.39
CA VAL A 36 -38.73 7.20 -2.73
C VAL A 36 -39.85 6.76 -1.79
N PRO A 37 -39.99 7.41 -0.62
CA PRO A 37 -41.08 7.11 0.30
C PRO A 37 -42.42 7.70 -0.21
N ALA A 38 -43.54 7.06 0.15
CA ALA A 38 -44.86 7.48 -0.31
C ALA A 38 -45.32 8.84 0.27
N ASN A 39 -44.88 9.19 1.48
CA ASN A 39 -45.37 10.34 2.25
C ASN A 39 -44.27 11.37 2.59
N ALA A 40 -43.11 11.31 1.93
CA ALA A 40 -42.01 12.23 2.20
C ALA A 40 -41.18 12.50 0.94
N LYS A 41 -40.23 13.44 1.06
CA LYS A 41 -39.34 13.78 -0.05
C LYS A 41 -38.37 12.62 -0.32
N ALA A 42 -38.09 12.36 -1.59
CA ALA A 42 -37.06 11.42 -2.01
C ALA A 42 -35.65 11.88 -1.57
N ALA A 43 -34.80 10.91 -1.28
CA ALA A 43 -33.40 11.13 -0.90
C ALA A 43 -32.50 10.18 -1.69
N SER A 44 -31.31 10.66 -2.06
CA SER A 44 -30.39 9.93 -2.94
C SER A 44 -28.99 9.83 -2.33
N VAL A 45 -28.31 8.72 -2.61
CA VAL A 45 -26.92 8.47 -2.22
C VAL A 45 -26.16 7.84 -3.39
N THR A 46 -24.93 8.28 -3.63
CA THR A 46 -24.05 7.67 -4.63
C THR A 46 -23.16 6.62 -3.96
N VAL A 47 -23.22 5.39 -4.45
CA VAL A 47 -22.42 4.26 -3.98
C VAL A 47 -21.29 4.00 -4.96
N HIS A 48 -20.06 3.96 -4.45
CA HIS A 48 -18.87 3.58 -5.20
C HIS A 48 -18.39 2.21 -4.74
N VAL A 49 -18.17 1.30 -5.68
CA VAL A 49 -17.62 -0.04 -5.41
C VAL A 49 -16.24 -0.13 -6.04
N VAL A 50 -15.22 -0.29 -5.21
CA VAL A 50 -13.81 -0.36 -5.62
C VAL A 50 -13.34 -1.81 -5.50
N GLN A 51 -12.77 -2.35 -6.58
CA GLN A 51 -12.04 -3.62 -6.49
C GLN A 51 -10.70 -3.36 -5.81
N SER A 52 -10.32 -4.20 -4.85
CA SER A 52 -9.01 -4.10 -4.21
C SER A 52 -7.93 -4.13 -5.29
N GLU A 53 -7.25 -3.01 -5.49
CA GLU A 53 -6.08 -2.95 -6.35
C GLU A 53 -4.91 -3.63 -5.64
N THR A 54 -4.02 -4.26 -6.41
CA THR A 54 -2.73 -4.74 -5.88
C THR A 54 -2.02 -3.56 -5.23
N PRO A 55 -1.62 -3.63 -3.95
CA PRO A 55 -0.98 -2.50 -3.29
C PRO A 55 0.25 -2.12 -4.11
N ALA A 56 0.33 -0.84 -4.50
CA ALA A 56 1.52 -0.32 -5.15
C ALA A 56 2.72 -0.64 -4.25
N ALA A 57 3.79 -1.17 -4.84
CA ALA A 57 5.02 -1.41 -4.11
C ALA A 57 5.54 -0.06 -3.59
N MET A 58 5.28 0.23 -2.31
CA MET A 58 5.85 1.37 -1.62
C MET A 58 7.34 1.06 -1.43
N GLN A 59 8.15 1.48 -2.40
CA GLN A 59 9.60 1.35 -2.31
C GLN A 59 10.12 2.31 -1.24
N HIS A 60 10.19 1.83 0.00
CA HIS A 60 10.85 2.57 1.07
C HIS A 60 12.34 2.69 0.70
N GLY A 61 12.78 3.93 0.44
CA GLY A 61 14.15 4.21 0.05
C GLY A 61 15.10 3.99 1.21
N ASN A 62 15.53 2.75 1.44
CA ASN A 62 16.66 2.49 2.34
C ASN A 62 17.99 2.71 1.61
N SER A 63 18.29 3.97 1.31
CA SER A 63 19.57 4.39 0.76
C SER A 63 20.63 4.48 1.87
N SER A 64 21.13 3.33 2.36
CA SER A 64 22.28 3.33 3.28
C SER A 64 23.33 2.24 3.00
N VAL A 65 23.24 1.50 1.91
CA VAL A 65 24.20 0.41 1.61
C VAL A 65 25.49 0.91 0.94
N THR A 66 25.49 2.12 0.36
CA THR A 66 26.62 2.60 -0.46
C THR A 66 27.75 3.23 0.35
N LYS A 67 27.51 3.69 1.58
CA LYS A 67 28.57 4.33 2.41
C LYS A 67 29.54 3.32 3.04
N THR A 68 29.13 2.07 3.27
CA THR A 68 29.94 1.07 3.98
C THR A 68 31.01 0.43 3.08
N ARG A 69 30.76 0.31 1.78
CA ARG A 69 31.71 -0.27 0.80
C ARG A 69 32.96 0.59 0.58
N ILE A 70 32.81 1.92 0.59
CA ILE A 70 33.92 2.84 0.32
C ILE A 70 34.89 2.89 1.51
N HIS A 71 34.36 2.86 2.75
CA HIS A 71 35.19 2.90 3.96
C HIS A 71 36.10 1.67 4.11
N CYS A 72 35.63 0.49 3.67
CA CYS A 72 36.43 -0.74 3.73
C CYS A 72 37.65 -0.67 2.79
N PHE A 73 37.47 -0.22 1.55
CA PHE A 73 38.57 -0.09 0.58
C PHE A 73 39.61 0.94 1.01
N THR A 74 39.17 2.09 1.53
CA THR A 74 40.11 3.10 2.03
C THR A 74 40.90 2.58 3.22
N GLN A 75 40.28 1.82 4.12
CA GLN A 75 40.94 1.28 5.30
C GLN A 75 41.95 0.17 4.96
N THR A 76 41.67 -0.67 3.95
CA THR A 76 42.62 -1.69 3.48
C THR A 76 43.87 -1.08 2.84
N LEU A 77 43.70 0.00 2.06
CA LEU A 77 44.82 0.67 1.38
C LEU A 77 45.77 1.37 2.36
N ILE A 78 45.22 2.04 3.38
CA ILE A 78 46.02 2.72 4.42
C ILE A 78 46.85 1.72 5.22
N ALA A 79 46.27 0.57 5.59
CA ALA A 79 46.97 -0.48 6.34
C ALA A 79 48.12 -1.12 5.55
N LEU A 80 47.94 -1.32 4.24
CA LEU A 80 48.99 -1.81 3.35
C LEU A 80 50.14 -0.80 3.21
N ALA A 81 49.83 0.49 3.04
CA ALA A 81 50.83 1.53 2.95
C ALA A 81 51.66 1.68 4.24
N SER A 82 51.02 1.59 5.41
CA SER A 82 51.71 1.66 6.70
C SER A 82 52.62 0.45 6.94
N LEU A 83 52.18 -0.76 6.58
CA LEU A 83 53.00 -1.97 6.68
C LEU A 83 54.25 -1.88 5.79
N ILE A 84 54.09 -1.40 4.55
CA ILE A 84 55.22 -1.20 3.62
C ILE A 84 56.19 -0.16 4.17
N LEU A 85 55.70 0.95 4.74
CA LEU A 85 56.53 1.98 5.35
C LEU A 85 57.34 1.43 6.54
N ILE A 86 56.70 0.67 7.43
CA ILE A 86 57.37 0.02 8.56
C ILE A 86 58.44 -0.95 8.06
N PHE A 87 58.16 -1.72 7.02
CA PHE A 87 59.13 -2.64 6.42
C PHE A 87 60.32 -1.90 5.82
N LYS A 88 60.08 -0.75 5.16
CA LYS A 88 61.15 0.11 4.63
C LYS A 88 61.99 0.74 5.73
N LEU A 89 61.37 1.21 6.81
CA LEU A 89 62.08 1.75 7.98
C LEU A 89 62.91 0.68 8.67
N LYS A 90 62.35 -0.53 8.86
CA LYS A 90 63.09 -1.68 9.42
C LYS A 90 64.22 -2.16 8.51
N TYR A 91 64.06 -2.06 7.20
CA TYR A 91 65.11 -2.39 6.24
C TYR A 91 66.27 -1.39 6.30
N GLN A 92 65.99 -0.10 6.51
CA GLN A 92 67.02 0.94 6.65
C GLN A 92 67.80 0.83 7.98
N GLU A 93 67.20 0.25 9.02
CA GLU A 93 67.85 0.02 10.31
C GLU A 93 68.80 -1.20 10.33
N PHE A 94 68.70 -2.09 9.34
CA PHE A 94 69.48 -3.34 9.24
C PHE A 94 70.39 -3.40 8.00
N GLY A 95 70.53 -2.29 7.27
CA GLY A 95 71.42 -2.14 6.12
C GLY A 95 72.67 -1.36 6.44
#